data_AF-A0A3E0P7J8-F1
#
_entry.id   AF-A0A3E0P7J8-F1
#
_cell.length_a   1.000
_cell.length_b   1.000
_cell.length_c   1.000
_cell.angle_alpha   90.00
_cell.angle_beta   90.00
_cell.angle_gamma   90.00
#
_symmetry.space_group_name_H-M   'P 1'
#
loop_
_entity.id
_entity.type
_entity.pdbx_description
1 polymer ?
#
loop_
_entity_poly.entity_id
_entity_poly.type
_entity_poly.pdbx_seq_one_letter_code
_entity_poly.pdbx_strand_id
1 'polypeptide(L)'
;MSTVATERRFPVMAVVMGLAAMVVAGLVIASLLSANGWNPTALVKFTPEDPQAFEYAEGLLGNVVAAPGLGHDGKFYFSQAMDPFYLSPEEHAVYLDRPTYRAQRMLYPTLAGAFGLAGPEFIAWALIGVNILGIGIGTTITAMLAQDMGLSAIYGAAFVFNPGVLVSAMIDTAEVLATLFFVLAVLLLHRRKAFAASIALTASVLSRETMVIAVIGLVAYLLFRRRKLGWHLILPFAVPGAWWIYLRARLGSLTDSVQDTQAVGAPFEGFIGAFQRWISAPIDYPDLIMGVVLMTVAFLLVARTIKTPRLLGAMVIGFAGIAVLMVEPVWYRYFDSSRVVAPLVTAYVLLAAPEPMRGDGGPETTTEDLIAEEVL
;
A
#
# COMPACT_ATOMS: atom_id res chain seq x y z
N MET A 1 39.27 -24.40 7.44
CA MET A 1 38.06 -23.90 6.76
C MET A 1 36.86 -24.62 7.32
N SER A 2 36.30 -24.11 8.42
CA SER A 2 35.02 -24.60 8.95
C SER A 2 33.90 -23.77 8.33
N THR A 3 33.19 -24.37 7.39
CA THR A 3 31.88 -23.89 6.93
C THR A 3 30.92 -23.98 8.11
N VAL A 4 30.81 -22.88 8.87
CA VAL A 4 29.69 -22.69 9.80
C VAL A 4 28.45 -22.55 8.93
N ALA A 5 27.76 -23.67 8.72
CA ALA A 5 26.40 -23.64 8.21
C ALA A 5 25.60 -22.81 9.22
N THR A 6 25.27 -21.57 8.86
CA THR A 6 24.34 -20.74 9.61
C THR A 6 23.01 -21.46 9.61
N GLU A 7 22.73 -22.20 10.68
CA GLU A 7 21.40 -22.75 10.93
C GLU A 7 20.40 -21.61 10.78
N ARG A 8 19.51 -21.70 9.78
CA ARG A 8 18.39 -20.78 9.63
C ARG A 8 17.47 -20.99 10.82
N ARG A 9 17.72 -20.27 11.91
CA ARG A 9 16.81 -20.20 13.05
C ARG A 9 15.47 -19.68 12.55
N PHE A 10 14.40 -20.39 12.89
CA PHE A 10 13.05 -19.95 12.60
C PHE A 10 12.87 -18.52 13.14
N PRO A 11 12.25 -17.59 12.39
CA PRO A 11 12.18 -16.18 12.76
C PRO A 11 11.11 -15.94 13.83
N VAL A 12 11.23 -16.60 14.98
CA VAL A 12 10.24 -16.62 16.07
C VAL A 12 9.84 -15.19 16.46
N MET A 13 10.81 -14.31 16.68
CA MET A 13 10.52 -12.93 17.08
C MET A 13 9.77 -12.14 16.01
N ALA A 14 10.07 -12.37 14.72
CA ALA A 14 9.33 -11.72 13.64
C ALA A 14 7.87 -12.18 13.60
N VAL A 15 7.62 -13.49 13.80
CA VAL A 15 6.26 -14.05 13.87
C VAL A 15 5.51 -13.51 15.09
N VAL A 16 6.17 -13.40 16.25
CA VAL A 16 5.57 -12.79 17.45
C VAL A 16 5.16 -11.34 17.20
N MET A 17 6.01 -10.55 16.52
CA MET A 17 5.67 -9.18 16.14
C MET A 17 4.45 -9.13 15.20
N GLY A 18 4.37 -10.05 14.24
CA GLY A 18 3.22 -10.17 13.34
C GLY A 18 1.92 -10.51 14.07
N LEU A 19 1.96 -11.50 14.96
CA LEU A 19 0.79 -11.90 15.75
C LEU A 19 0.34 -10.76 16.68
N ALA A 20 1.28 -10.06 17.33
CA ALA A 20 0.96 -8.89 18.14
C ALA A 20 0.31 -7.78 17.32
N ALA A 21 0.80 -7.53 16.10
CA ALA A 21 0.20 -6.56 15.19
C ALA A 21 -1.22 -6.96 14.75
N MET A 22 -1.48 -8.25 14.48
CA MET A 22 -2.83 -8.74 14.19
C MET A 22 -3.77 -8.52 15.36
N VAL A 23 -3.34 -8.78 16.59
CA VAL A 23 -4.15 -8.55 17.79
C VAL A 23 -4.46 -7.06 17.94
N VAL A 24 -3.45 -6.19 17.80
CA VAL A 24 -3.67 -4.73 17.89
C VAL A 24 -4.62 -4.24 16.81
N ALA A 25 -4.41 -4.64 15.55
CA ALA A 25 -5.32 -4.28 14.46
C ALA A 25 -6.74 -4.81 14.70
N GLY A 26 -6.86 -6.08 15.10
CA GLY A 26 -8.13 -6.70 15.45
C GLY A 26 -8.87 -5.98 16.56
N LEU A 27 -8.17 -5.51 17.60
CA LEU A 27 -8.77 -4.73 18.70
C LEU A 27 -9.26 -3.35 18.23
N VAL A 28 -8.48 -2.66 17.39
CA VAL A 28 -8.90 -1.36 16.80
C VAL A 28 -10.16 -1.55 15.96
N ILE A 29 -10.15 -2.55 15.08
CA ILE A 29 -11.28 -2.87 14.21
C ILE A 29 -12.51 -3.33 15.03
N ALA A 30 -12.33 -4.18 16.04
CA ALA A 30 -13.40 -4.59 16.94
C ALA A 30 -13.99 -3.40 17.69
N SER A 31 -13.17 -2.43 18.12
CA SER A 31 -13.66 -1.20 18.73
C SER A 31 -14.53 -0.40 17.76
N LEU A 32 -14.12 -0.25 16.49
CA LEU A 32 -14.91 0.45 15.47
C LEU A 32 -16.22 -0.28 15.16
N LEU A 33 -16.18 -1.61 15.02
CA LEU A 33 -17.36 -2.44 14.80
C LEU A 33 -18.33 -2.35 15.98
N SER A 34 -17.83 -2.40 17.21
CA SER A 34 -18.66 -2.31 18.42
C SER A 34 -19.44 -0.99 18.51
N ALA A 35 -18.84 0.12 18.05
CA ALA A 35 -19.50 1.42 17.97
C ALA A 35 -20.58 1.51 16.87
N ASN A 36 -20.60 0.55 15.93
CA ASN A 36 -21.50 0.51 14.77
C ASN A 36 -22.33 -0.78 14.74
N GLY A 37 -22.67 -1.34 15.91
CA GLY A 37 -23.55 -2.50 16.03
C GLY A 37 -23.00 -3.79 15.41
N TRP A 38 -21.67 -3.93 15.33
CA TRP A 38 -20.96 -5.05 14.70
C TRP A 38 -21.25 -5.23 13.20
N ASN A 39 -21.67 -4.15 12.53
CA ASN A 39 -21.93 -4.18 11.09
C ASN A 39 -20.62 -3.87 10.30
N PRO A 40 -20.13 -4.79 9.44
CA PRO A 40 -18.88 -4.60 8.70
C PRO A 40 -18.94 -3.46 7.67
N THR A 41 -20.15 -3.08 7.20
CA THR A 41 -20.31 -1.96 6.24
C THR A 41 -19.83 -0.62 6.78
N ALA A 42 -19.71 -0.48 8.11
CA ALA A 42 -19.14 0.70 8.75
C ALA A 42 -17.68 0.96 8.34
N LEU A 43 -16.94 -0.07 7.94
CA LEU A 43 -15.56 0.04 7.44
C LEU A 43 -15.51 0.11 5.92
N VAL A 44 -16.53 -0.37 5.21
CA VAL A 44 -16.64 -0.25 3.75
C VAL A 44 -16.91 1.20 3.32
N LYS A 45 -17.54 2.01 4.17
CA LYS A 45 -17.78 3.45 3.97
C LYS A 45 -18.71 3.80 2.80
N PHE A 46 -19.83 3.08 2.67
CA PHE A 46 -20.95 3.51 1.84
C PHE A 46 -21.54 4.83 2.32
N THR A 47 -21.97 5.71 1.41
CA THR A 47 -22.54 7.03 1.77
C THR A 47 -23.81 7.33 0.99
N PRO A 48 -24.83 7.94 1.60
CA PRO A 48 -25.99 8.48 0.89
C PRO A 48 -25.66 9.61 -0.10
N GLU A 49 -24.49 10.25 0.01
CA GLU A 49 -24.01 11.24 -0.97
C GLU A 49 -23.63 10.61 -2.32
N ASP A 50 -23.57 9.28 -2.38
CA ASP A 50 -23.47 8.47 -3.60
C ASP A 50 -24.66 7.49 -3.66
N PRO A 51 -25.87 7.98 -4.03
CA PRO A 51 -27.11 7.22 -3.88
C PRO A 51 -27.10 5.89 -4.63
N GLN A 52 -26.48 5.84 -5.81
CA GLN A 52 -26.45 4.62 -6.64
C GLN A 52 -25.67 3.50 -5.95
N ALA A 53 -24.47 3.79 -5.45
CA ALA A 53 -23.68 2.79 -4.73
C ALA A 53 -24.30 2.42 -3.37
N PHE A 54 -24.96 3.38 -2.70
CA PHE A 54 -25.62 3.16 -1.42
C PHE A 54 -26.85 2.24 -1.55
N GLU A 55 -27.77 2.56 -2.46
CA GLU A 55 -28.98 1.76 -2.72
C GLU A 55 -28.62 0.35 -3.20
N TYR A 56 -27.58 0.24 -4.05
CA TYR A 56 -27.03 -1.06 -4.46
C TYR A 56 -26.58 -1.91 -3.26
N ALA A 57 -25.84 -1.31 -2.33
CA ALA A 57 -25.40 -2.00 -1.13
C ALA A 57 -26.55 -2.37 -0.20
N GLU A 58 -27.54 -1.49 -0.02
CA GLU A 58 -28.74 -1.77 0.78
C GLU A 58 -29.55 -2.92 0.18
N GLY A 59 -29.71 -2.97 -1.15
CA GLY A 59 -30.37 -4.06 -1.85
C GLY A 59 -29.71 -5.43 -1.63
N LEU A 60 -28.39 -5.46 -1.41
CA LEU A 60 -27.63 -6.68 -1.20
C LEU A 60 -27.47 -7.09 0.27
N LEU A 61 -27.31 -6.12 1.17
CA LEU A 61 -26.92 -6.36 2.56
C LEU A 61 -28.06 -6.05 3.55
N GLY A 62 -29.12 -5.39 3.10
CA GLY A 62 -30.26 -4.95 3.91
C GLY A 62 -29.93 -3.78 4.84
N ASN A 63 -28.99 -3.98 5.78
CA ASN A 63 -28.59 -2.96 6.75
C ASN A 63 -27.19 -2.42 6.43
N VAL A 64 -27.11 -1.19 5.93
CA VAL A 64 -25.86 -0.51 5.59
C VAL A 64 -25.64 0.68 6.53
N VAL A 65 -24.46 0.75 7.13
CA VAL A 65 -24.07 1.89 7.97
C VAL A 65 -23.66 3.05 7.06
N ALA A 66 -24.41 4.15 7.11
CA ALA A 66 -24.11 5.37 6.38
C ALA A 66 -22.85 6.05 6.92
N ALA A 67 -21.82 6.17 6.08
CA ALA A 67 -20.65 6.98 6.35
C ALA A 67 -20.93 8.47 6.08
N PRO A 68 -20.32 9.38 6.86
CA PRO A 68 -20.43 10.82 6.61
C PRO A 68 -19.64 11.24 5.37
N GLY A 69 -20.06 12.35 4.75
CA GLY A 69 -19.39 12.91 3.57
C GLY A 69 -19.44 11.97 2.37
N LEU A 70 -18.45 12.07 1.48
CA LEU A 70 -18.39 11.29 0.23
C LEU A 70 -18.09 9.79 0.44
N GLY A 71 -18.01 9.31 1.68
CA GLY A 71 -17.52 7.97 2.00
C GLY A 71 -16.05 7.81 1.59
N HIS A 72 -15.64 6.56 1.38
CA HIS A 72 -14.26 6.23 0.96
C HIS A 72 -14.22 5.07 -0.04
N ASP A 73 -13.02 4.76 -0.51
CA ASP A 73 -12.78 3.77 -1.56
C ASP A 73 -13.24 2.34 -1.22
N GLY A 74 -13.51 2.01 0.05
CA GLY A 74 -13.98 0.69 0.47
C GLY A 74 -15.24 0.23 -0.29
N LYS A 75 -16.21 1.13 -0.53
CA LYS A 75 -17.43 0.83 -1.29
C LYS A 75 -17.13 0.32 -2.69
N PHE A 76 -16.10 0.88 -3.33
CA PHE A 76 -15.69 0.44 -4.65
C PHE A 76 -14.96 -0.89 -4.59
N TYR A 77 -14.17 -1.18 -3.55
CA TYR A 77 -13.57 -2.51 -3.40
C TYR A 77 -14.63 -3.58 -3.12
N PHE A 78 -15.69 -3.25 -2.38
CA PHE A 78 -16.83 -4.13 -2.20
C PHE A 78 -17.49 -4.47 -3.54
N SER A 79 -17.87 -3.47 -4.34
CA SER A 79 -18.49 -3.71 -5.66
C SER A 79 -17.57 -4.49 -6.60
N GLN A 80 -16.26 -4.24 -6.56
CA GLN A 80 -15.29 -5.02 -7.34
C GLN A 80 -15.18 -6.47 -6.84
N ALA A 81 -15.31 -6.73 -5.55
CA ALA A 81 -15.21 -8.08 -4.99
C ALA A 81 -16.42 -8.96 -5.34
N MET A 82 -17.56 -8.35 -5.68
CA MET A 82 -18.74 -9.06 -6.20
C MET A 82 -18.47 -9.69 -7.58
N ASP A 83 -17.65 -9.04 -8.40
CA ASP A 83 -17.24 -9.53 -9.73
C ASP A 83 -15.81 -9.09 -10.05
N PRO A 84 -14.80 -9.76 -9.46
CA PRO A 84 -13.40 -9.32 -9.52
C PRO A 84 -12.79 -9.46 -10.92
N PHE A 85 -13.44 -10.21 -11.79
CA PHE A 85 -13.03 -10.39 -13.19
C PHE A 85 -13.89 -9.60 -14.17
N TYR A 86 -14.86 -8.81 -13.69
CA TYR A 86 -15.76 -8.01 -14.53
C TYR A 86 -16.51 -8.82 -15.60
N LEU A 87 -16.95 -10.02 -15.24
CA LEU A 87 -17.74 -10.89 -16.12
C LEU A 87 -19.18 -10.36 -16.32
N SER A 88 -19.72 -9.63 -15.36
CA SER A 88 -21.04 -8.98 -15.40
C SER A 88 -20.91 -7.49 -15.02
N PRO A 89 -20.25 -6.66 -15.84
CA PRO A 89 -19.93 -5.29 -15.46
C PRO A 89 -21.17 -4.40 -15.23
N GLU A 90 -22.29 -4.68 -15.90
CA GLU A 90 -23.55 -3.96 -15.71
C GLU A 90 -24.22 -4.25 -14.36
N GLU A 91 -23.86 -5.36 -13.70
CA GLU A 91 -24.41 -5.73 -12.39
C GLU A 91 -23.62 -5.12 -11.22
N HIS A 92 -22.33 -4.86 -11.42
CA HIS A 92 -21.40 -4.53 -10.32
C HIS A 92 -20.49 -3.34 -10.62
N ALA A 93 -19.89 -3.28 -11.81
CA ALA A 93 -18.93 -2.25 -12.17
C ALA A 93 -19.59 -0.91 -12.53
N VAL A 94 -20.89 -0.91 -12.84
CA VAL A 94 -21.69 0.30 -13.11
C VAL A 94 -21.73 1.26 -11.93
N TYR A 95 -21.55 0.77 -10.70
CA TYR A 95 -21.53 1.56 -9.46
C TYR A 95 -20.13 2.12 -9.12
N LEU A 96 -19.16 1.96 -10.01
CA LEU A 96 -17.84 2.57 -9.87
C LEU A 96 -17.84 3.95 -10.51
N ASP A 97 -17.34 4.97 -9.80
CA ASP A 97 -17.24 6.33 -10.36
C ASP A 97 -16.27 6.39 -11.56
N ARG A 98 -15.16 5.64 -11.56
CA ARG A 98 -14.14 5.54 -12.61
C ARG A 98 -13.82 4.07 -12.84
N PRO A 99 -14.70 3.32 -13.53
CA PRO A 99 -14.63 1.87 -13.60
C PRO A 99 -13.26 1.36 -14.04
N THR A 100 -12.75 1.85 -15.18
CA THR A 100 -11.45 1.42 -15.74
C THR A 100 -10.25 1.83 -14.86
N TYR A 101 -10.33 2.93 -14.13
CA TYR A 101 -9.27 3.34 -13.21
C TYR A 101 -9.26 2.48 -11.95
N ARG A 102 -10.40 2.36 -11.28
CA ARG A 102 -10.52 1.60 -10.02
C ARG A 102 -10.25 0.12 -10.23
N ALA A 103 -10.74 -0.42 -11.34
CA ALA A 103 -10.60 -1.82 -11.68
C ALA A 103 -9.16 -2.31 -11.85
N GLN A 104 -8.18 -1.41 -12.00
CA GLN A 104 -6.76 -1.78 -12.03
C GLN A 104 -6.31 -2.43 -10.71
N ARG A 105 -7.00 -2.13 -9.61
CA ARG A 105 -6.65 -2.54 -8.24
C ARG A 105 -7.28 -3.88 -7.87
N MET A 106 -7.09 -4.89 -8.72
CA MET A 106 -7.83 -6.15 -8.65
C MET A 106 -7.45 -7.04 -7.47
N LEU A 107 -6.23 -6.99 -6.92
CA LEU A 107 -5.75 -8.05 -6.04
C LEU A 107 -6.54 -8.14 -4.72
N TYR A 108 -6.74 -6.99 -4.07
CA TYR A 108 -7.49 -6.90 -2.82
C TYR A 108 -8.96 -7.37 -2.95
N PRO A 109 -9.77 -6.84 -3.89
CA PRO A 109 -11.15 -7.29 -4.06
C PRO A 109 -11.24 -8.74 -4.57
N THR A 110 -10.28 -9.23 -5.36
CA THR A 110 -10.26 -10.64 -5.79
C THR A 110 -10.10 -11.58 -4.60
N LEU A 111 -9.22 -11.26 -3.66
CA LEU A 111 -9.02 -12.06 -2.45
C LEU A 111 -10.23 -11.99 -1.52
N ALA A 112 -10.81 -10.80 -1.32
CA ALA A 112 -12.01 -10.64 -0.49
C ALA A 112 -13.24 -11.33 -1.10
N GLY A 113 -13.39 -11.27 -2.42
CA GLY A 113 -14.44 -11.94 -3.20
C GLY A 113 -14.27 -13.45 -3.33
N ALA A 114 -13.21 -14.04 -2.74
CA ALA A 114 -12.84 -15.44 -2.96
C ALA A 114 -12.83 -15.82 -4.45
N PHE A 115 -12.21 -14.96 -5.28
CA PHE A 115 -12.17 -15.10 -6.74
C PHE A 115 -13.54 -15.10 -7.43
N GLY A 116 -14.53 -14.42 -6.85
CA GLY A 116 -15.90 -14.30 -7.36
C GLY A 116 -16.85 -15.40 -6.88
N LEU A 117 -16.44 -16.18 -5.88
CA LEU A 117 -17.26 -17.27 -5.30
C LEU A 117 -18.04 -16.84 -4.05
N ALA A 118 -17.70 -15.70 -3.47
CA ALA A 118 -18.31 -15.22 -2.23
C ALA A 118 -19.59 -14.40 -2.45
N GLY A 119 -20.50 -14.46 -1.48
CA GLY A 119 -21.69 -13.59 -1.43
C GLY A 119 -21.41 -12.25 -0.73
N PRO A 120 -22.34 -11.28 -0.85
CA PRO A 120 -22.22 -9.92 -0.30
C PRO A 120 -21.79 -9.85 1.17
N GLU A 121 -22.46 -10.61 2.05
CA GLU A 121 -22.17 -10.58 3.50
C GLU A 121 -20.76 -11.08 3.82
N PHE A 122 -20.32 -12.15 3.15
CA PHE A 122 -18.97 -12.67 3.31
C PHE A 122 -17.93 -11.66 2.84
N ILE A 123 -18.17 -11.00 1.70
CA ILE A 123 -17.27 -10.00 1.13
C ILE A 123 -17.02 -8.86 2.12
N ALA A 124 -18.08 -8.33 2.76
CA ALA A 124 -17.94 -7.25 3.74
C ALA A 124 -16.99 -7.63 4.89
N TRP A 125 -17.07 -8.88 5.38
CA TRP A 125 -16.15 -9.39 6.41
C TRP A 125 -14.76 -9.75 5.85
N ALA A 126 -14.69 -10.25 4.62
CA ALA A 126 -13.46 -10.69 4.00
C ALA A 126 -12.53 -9.51 3.70
N LEU A 127 -13.04 -8.34 3.34
CA LEU A 127 -12.27 -7.09 3.21
C LEU A 127 -11.49 -6.79 4.50
N ILE A 128 -12.19 -6.77 5.62
CA ILE A 128 -11.63 -6.59 6.96
C ILE A 128 -10.58 -7.68 7.27
N GLY A 129 -10.94 -8.94 7.04
CA GLY A 129 -10.09 -10.09 7.31
C GLY A 129 -8.78 -10.06 6.52
N VAL A 130 -8.84 -9.73 5.23
CA VAL A 130 -7.67 -9.59 4.37
C VAL A 130 -6.75 -8.48 4.86
N ASN A 131 -7.29 -7.36 5.33
CA ASN A 131 -6.49 -6.28 5.91
C ASN A 131 -5.82 -6.69 7.23
N ILE A 132 -6.54 -7.32 8.17
CA ILE A 132 -5.96 -7.78 9.44
C ILE A 132 -4.84 -8.80 9.20
N LEU A 133 -5.07 -9.78 8.32
CA LEU A 133 -4.06 -10.75 7.91
C LEU A 133 -2.87 -10.07 7.23
N GLY A 134 -3.15 -9.11 6.34
CA GLY A 134 -2.12 -8.30 5.67
C GLY A 134 -1.24 -7.55 6.65
N ILE A 135 -1.81 -6.97 7.71
CA ILE A 135 -1.05 -6.30 8.77
C ILE A 135 -0.11 -7.26 9.50
N GLY A 136 -0.60 -8.45 9.87
CA GLY A 136 0.22 -9.46 10.54
C GLY A 136 1.38 -9.97 9.70
N ILE A 137 1.06 -10.36 8.46
CA ILE A 137 2.04 -10.88 7.51
C ILE A 137 3.03 -9.78 7.13
N GLY A 138 2.56 -8.57 6.83
CA GLY A 138 3.39 -7.42 6.49
C GLY A 138 4.35 -7.05 7.63
N THR A 139 3.87 -7.05 8.88
CA THR A 139 4.71 -6.80 10.07
C THR A 139 5.76 -7.89 10.24
N THR A 140 5.40 -9.16 10.05
CA THR A 140 6.35 -10.29 10.11
C THR A 140 7.44 -10.13 9.06
N ILE A 141 7.07 -9.85 7.81
CA ILE A 141 7.99 -9.68 6.69
C ILE A 141 8.90 -8.47 6.93
N THR A 142 8.37 -7.38 7.46
CA THR A 142 9.14 -6.17 7.80
C THR A 142 10.12 -6.46 8.93
N ALA A 143 9.73 -7.23 9.94
CA ALA A 143 10.62 -7.66 11.01
C ALA A 143 11.74 -8.58 10.48
N MET A 144 11.43 -9.49 9.55
CA MET A 144 12.43 -10.33 8.89
C MET A 144 13.40 -9.50 8.04
N LEU A 145 12.91 -8.51 7.30
CA LEU A 145 13.75 -7.58 6.55
C LEU A 145 14.67 -6.79 7.49
N ALA A 146 14.13 -6.27 8.59
CA ALA A 146 14.93 -5.58 9.60
C ALA A 146 16.05 -6.49 10.14
N GLN A 147 15.75 -7.75 10.48
CA GLN A 147 16.76 -8.72 10.93
C GLN A 147 17.82 -9.00 9.86
N ASP A 148 17.40 -9.17 8.60
CA ASP A 148 18.32 -9.37 7.48
C ASP A 148 19.22 -8.12 7.22
N MET A 149 18.77 -6.94 7.64
CA MET A 149 19.54 -5.68 7.64
C MET A 149 20.42 -5.51 8.89
N GLY A 150 20.41 -6.48 9.83
CA GLY A 150 21.17 -6.42 11.09
C GLY A 150 20.49 -5.60 12.19
N LEU A 151 19.21 -5.30 12.05
CA LEU A 151 18.40 -4.57 13.02
C LEU A 151 17.58 -5.52 13.91
N SER A 152 17.04 -5.00 15.02
CA SER A 152 16.09 -5.74 15.85
C SER A 152 14.77 -5.99 15.12
N ALA A 153 14.11 -7.12 15.43
CA ALA A 153 12.78 -7.43 14.90
C ALA A 153 11.71 -6.38 15.26
N ILE A 154 11.95 -5.56 16.30
CA ILE A 154 11.03 -4.48 16.71
C ILE A 154 10.79 -3.45 15.59
N TYR A 155 11.75 -3.28 14.68
CA TYR A 155 11.59 -2.40 13.52
C TYR A 155 10.51 -2.90 12.55
N GLY A 156 10.06 -4.16 12.67
CA GLY A 156 8.85 -4.65 12.00
C GLY A 156 7.60 -3.85 12.35
N ALA A 157 7.55 -3.25 13.54
CA ALA A 157 6.43 -2.40 13.98
C ALA A 157 6.22 -1.17 13.09
N ALA A 158 7.23 -0.78 12.30
CA ALA A 158 7.10 0.26 11.28
C ALA A 158 5.97 -0.02 10.28
N PHE A 159 5.62 -1.28 10.05
CA PHE A 159 4.51 -1.67 9.18
C PHE A 159 3.15 -1.38 9.82
N VAL A 160 2.90 -1.88 11.04
CA VAL A 160 1.61 -1.70 11.71
C VAL A 160 1.36 -0.27 12.16
N PHE A 161 2.40 0.48 12.53
CA PHE A 161 2.27 1.89 12.92
C PHE A 161 2.35 2.85 11.73
N ASN A 162 2.37 2.33 10.51
CA ASN A 162 2.28 3.15 9.32
C ASN A 162 0.87 3.77 9.23
N PRO A 163 0.72 5.10 9.24
CA PRO A 163 -0.59 5.73 9.19
C PRO A 163 -1.41 5.32 7.97
N GLY A 164 -0.76 5.16 6.81
CA GLY A 164 -1.44 4.71 5.59
C GLY A 164 -1.97 3.28 5.72
N VAL A 165 -1.26 2.37 6.39
CA VAL A 165 -1.71 0.99 6.63
C VAL A 165 -2.88 0.97 7.61
N LEU A 166 -2.80 1.73 8.71
CA LEU A 166 -3.86 1.81 9.71
C LEU A 166 -5.14 2.40 9.13
N VAL A 167 -5.03 3.54 8.47
CA VAL A 167 -6.16 4.20 7.83
C VAL A 167 -6.82 3.26 6.83
N SER A 168 -6.04 2.61 5.96
CA SER A 168 -6.59 1.69 4.96
C SER A 168 -7.36 0.52 5.55
N ALA A 169 -6.94 0.00 6.70
CA ALA A 169 -7.69 -1.03 7.41
C ALA A 169 -9.00 -0.50 8.03
N MET A 170 -9.05 0.78 8.40
CA MET A 170 -10.25 1.42 8.98
C MET A 170 -11.31 1.79 7.93
N ILE A 171 -10.94 1.80 6.64
CA ILE A 171 -11.81 2.18 5.52
C ILE A 171 -11.85 1.13 4.38
N ASP A 172 -11.39 -0.09 4.67
CA ASP A 172 -11.35 -1.25 3.77
C ASP A 172 -10.74 -0.99 2.38
N THR A 173 -9.49 -0.55 2.34
CA THR A 173 -8.77 -0.28 1.09
C THR A 173 -7.47 -1.08 0.92
N ALA A 174 -6.95 -1.13 -0.31
CA ALA A 174 -5.91 -2.09 -0.72
C ALA A 174 -4.46 -1.75 -0.30
N GLU A 175 -4.20 -0.63 0.37
CA GLU A 175 -2.82 -0.20 0.65
C GLU A 175 -2.06 -1.15 1.58
N VAL A 176 -2.78 -1.89 2.45
CA VAL A 176 -2.17 -2.90 3.32
C VAL A 176 -1.49 -3.98 2.47
N LEU A 177 -2.20 -4.55 1.49
CA LEU A 177 -1.63 -5.55 0.58
C LEU A 177 -0.55 -4.95 -0.32
N ALA A 178 -0.78 -3.74 -0.85
CA ALA A 178 0.19 -3.05 -1.68
C ALA A 178 1.54 -2.90 -0.96
N THR A 179 1.50 -2.45 0.30
CA THR A 179 2.68 -2.26 1.15
C THR A 179 3.29 -3.60 1.58
N LEU A 180 2.48 -4.60 1.92
CA LEU A 180 2.95 -5.96 2.25
C LEU A 180 3.80 -6.53 1.11
N PHE A 181 3.25 -6.55 -0.10
CA PHE A 181 3.91 -7.15 -1.25
C PHE A 181 5.14 -6.36 -1.68
N PHE A 182 5.14 -5.04 -1.49
CA PHE A 182 6.33 -4.23 -1.68
C PHE A 182 7.45 -4.58 -0.70
N VAL A 183 7.17 -4.66 0.61
CA VAL A 183 8.20 -5.03 1.59
C VAL A 183 8.66 -6.49 1.37
N LEU A 184 7.75 -7.38 0.97
CA LEU A 184 8.11 -8.75 0.58
C LEU A 184 9.06 -8.76 -0.61
N ALA A 185 8.83 -7.94 -1.62
CA ALA A 185 9.73 -7.82 -2.76
C ALA A 185 11.13 -7.35 -2.31
N VAL A 186 11.21 -6.34 -1.43
CA VAL A 186 12.49 -5.86 -0.89
C VAL A 186 13.21 -6.96 -0.10
N LEU A 187 12.50 -7.72 0.75
CA LEU A 187 13.04 -8.88 1.46
C LEU A 187 13.56 -9.94 0.49
N LEU A 188 12.82 -10.24 -0.56
CA LEU A 188 13.20 -11.24 -1.57
C LEU A 188 14.41 -10.78 -2.39
N LEU A 189 14.49 -9.50 -2.75
CA LEU A 189 15.69 -8.91 -3.37
C LEU A 189 16.89 -9.04 -2.41
N HIS A 190 16.71 -8.74 -1.13
CA HIS A 190 17.77 -8.87 -0.12
C HIS A 190 18.28 -10.30 0.04
N ARG A 191 17.38 -11.28 -0.16
CA ARG A 191 17.68 -12.72 -0.18
C ARG A 191 18.05 -13.26 -1.55
N ARG A 192 18.30 -12.38 -2.54
CA ARG A 192 18.71 -12.72 -3.91
C ARG A 192 17.72 -13.62 -4.67
N LYS A 193 16.42 -13.47 -4.39
CA LYS A 193 15.33 -14.19 -5.07
C LYS A 193 14.62 -13.26 -6.07
N ALA A 194 15.35 -12.79 -7.08
CA ALA A 194 14.90 -11.71 -7.96
C ALA A 194 13.60 -12.03 -8.72
N PHE A 195 13.43 -13.25 -9.25
CA PHE A 195 12.19 -13.67 -9.89
C PHE A 195 10.98 -13.63 -8.94
N ALA A 196 11.12 -14.15 -7.72
CA ALA A 196 10.07 -14.10 -6.71
C ALA A 196 9.77 -12.66 -6.27
N ALA A 197 10.80 -11.80 -6.21
CA ALA A 197 10.61 -10.38 -5.93
C ALA A 197 9.81 -9.70 -7.04
N SER A 198 10.04 -10.02 -8.31
CA SER A 198 9.21 -9.52 -9.42
C SER A 198 7.75 -9.94 -9.28
N ILE A 199 7.47 -11.19 -8.91
CA ILE A 199 6.09 -11.64 -8.65
C ILE A 199 5.46 -10.81 -7.52
N ALA A 200 6.20 -10.58 -6.42
CA ALA A 200 5.74 -9.75 -5.32
C ALA A 200 5.51 -8.28 -5.76
N LEU A 201 6.38 -7.71 -6.60
CA LEU A 201 6.16 -6.38 -7.17
C LEU A 201 4.93 -6.34 -8.07
N THR A 202 4.69 -7.36 -8.90
CA THR A 202 3.45 -7.46 -9.68
C THR A 202 2.22 -7.46 -8.78
N ALA A 203 2.22 -8.26 -7.70
CA ALA A 203 1.13 -8.28 -6.73
C ALA A 203 0.95 -6.92 -6.03
N SER A 204 2.05 -6.21 -5.74
CA SER A 204 2.01 -4.86 -5.19
C SER A 204 1.33 -3.87 -6.15
N VAL A 205 1.68 -3.90 -7.44
CA VAL A 205 1.07 -3.04 -8.48
C VAL A 205 -0.41 -3.38 -8.72
N LEU A 206 -0.78 -4.67 -8.73
CA LEU A 206 -2.18 -5.10 -8.86
C LEU A 206 -3.02 -4.81 -7.60
N SER A 207 -2.38 -4.56 -6.46
CA SER A 207 -3.08 -4.05 -5.27
C SER A 207 -3.31 -2.54 -5.39
N ARG A 208 -2.30 -1.81 -5.89
CA ARG A 208 -2.38 -0.37 -6.10
C ARG A 208 -1.42 0.07 -7.20
N GLU A 209 -1.97 0.68 -8.24
CA GLU A 209 -1.28 1.07 -9.45
C GLU A 209 -0.08 2.00 -9.19
N THR A 210 -0.16 2.84 -8.14
CA THR A 210 0.93 3.74 -7.74
C THR A 210 2.21 3.02 -7.35
N MET A 211 2.14 1.73 -6.99
CA MET A 211 3.32 0.91 -6.68
C MET A 211 4.22 0.67 -7.89
N VAL A 212 3.77 0.98 -9.12
CA VAL A 212 4.62 0.97 -10.31
C VAL A 212 5.83 1.92 -10.14
N ILE A 213 5.68 2.97 -9.34
CA ILE A 213 6.74 3.93 -9.03
C ILE A 213 7.88 3.26 -8.27
N ALA A 214 7.59 2.28 -7.41
CA ALA A 214 8.61 1.49 -6.74
C ALA A 214 9.41 0.63 -7.73
N VAL A 215 8.75 0.08 -8.74
CA VAL A 215 9.38 -0.71 -9.79
C VAL A 215 10.27 0.18 -10.66
N ILE A 216 9.79 1.37 -11.04
CA ILE A 216 10.59 2.36 -11.78
C ILE A 216 11.82 2.75 -10.97
N GLY A 217 11.68 2.99 -9.67
CA GLY A 217 12.80 3.28 -8.76
C GLY A 217 13.83 2.16 -8.70
N LEU A 218 13.39 0.89 -8.63
CA LEU A 218 14.26 -0.29 -8.71
C LEU A 218 15.02 -0.33 -10.05
N VAL A 219 14.34 -0.19 -11.18
CA VAL A 219 14.95 -0.24 -12.51
C VAL A 219 15.95 0.91 -12.67
N ALA A 220 15.58 2.13 -12.28
CA ALA A 220 16.45 3.29 -12.31
C ALA A 220 17.71 3.08 -11.45
N TYR A 221 17.57 2.50 -10.26
CA TYR A 221 18.70 2.16 -9.39
C TYR A 221 19.66 1.17 -10.05
N LEU A 222 19.14 0.10 -10.65
CA LEU A 222 19.95 -0.91 -11.33
C LEU A 222 20.70 -0.31 -12.54
N LEU A 223 20.01 0.50 -13.34
CA LEU A 223 20.62 1.20 -14.47
C LEU A 223 21.70 2.20 -14.03
N PHE A 224 21.43 2.97 -12.96
CA PHE A 224 22.41 3.89 -12.37
C PHE A 224 23.66 3.16 -11.87
N ARG A 225 23.48 1.98 -11.28
CA ARG A 225 24.58 1.07 -10.86
C ARG A 225 25.17 0.25 -12.02
N ARG A 226 24.76 0.51 -13.26
CA ARG A 226 25.17 -0.20 -14.50
C ARG A 226 25.03 -1.72 -14.43
N ARG A 227 24.00 -2.20 -13.74
CA ARG A 227 23.66 -3.63 -13.64
C ARG A 227 22.76 -4.03 -14.80
N LYS A 228 22.82 -5.31 -15.21
CA LYS A 228 21.89 -5.82 -16.22
C LYS A 228 20.50 -5.98 -15.61
N LEU A 229 19.49 -5.81 -16.45
CA LEU A 229 18.10 -6.01 -16.08
C LEU A 229 17.72 -7.44 -16.45
N GLY A 230 17.38 -8.26 -15.46
CA GLY A 230 16.79 -9.56 -15.71
C GLY A 230 15.41 -9.44 -16.36
N TRP A 231 15.07 -10.35 -17.27
CA TRP A 231 13.81 -10.33 -18.03
C TRP A 231 12.56 -10.30 -17.14
N HIS A 232 12.65 -10.88 -15.93
CA HIS A 232 11.58 -10.96 -14.94
C HIS A 232 11.13 -9.59 -14.42
N LEU A 233 11.93 -8.54 -14.56
CA LEU A 233 11.56 -7.16 -14.22
C LEU A 233 10.47 -6.59 -15.16
N ILE A 234 10.15 -7.27 -16.26
CA ILE A 234 9.01 -6.90 -17.11
C ILE A 234 7.66 -7.25 -16.47
N LEU A 235 7.61 -8.24 -15.57
CA LEU A 235 6.35 -8.76 -15.01
C LEU A 235 5.49 -7.69 -14.31
N PRO A 236 6.05 -6.78 -13.48
CA PRO A 236 5.25 -5.74 -12.82
C PRO A 236 4.71 -4.66 -13.77
N PHE A 237 5.14 -4.65 -15.04
CA PHE A 237 4.60 -3.78 -16.08
C PHE A 237 3.65 -4.54 -17.00
N ALA A 238 4.08 -5.70 -17.48
CA ALA A 238 3.35 -6.49 -18.48
C ALA A 238 2.04 -7.04 -17.93
N VAL A 239 2.01 -7.54 -16.68
CA VAL A 239 0.80 -8.13 -16.11
C VAL A 239 -0.27 -7.05 -15.82
N PRO A 240 0.03 -5.94 -15.10
CA PRO A 240 -0.94 -4.86 -14.94
C PRO A 240 -1.30 -4.19 -16.27
N GLY A 241 -0.37 -4.10 -17.23
CA GLY A 241 -0.65 -3.60 -18.57
C GLY A 241 -1.62 -4.48 -19.35
N ALA A 242 -1.44 -5.80 -19.32
CA ALA A 242 -2.36 -6.75 -19.92
C ALA A 242 -3.74 -6.69 -19.26
N TRP A 243 -3.77 -6.57 -17.93
CA TRP A 243 -5.01 -6.37 -17.18
C TRP A 243 -5.72 -5.08 -17.60
N TRP A 244 -5.00 -3.96 -17.71
CA TRP A 244 -5.57 -2.70 -18.15
C TRP A 244 -6.12 -2.76 -19.59
N ILE A 245 -5.46 -3.47 -20.51
CA ILE A 245 -5.99 -3.71 -21.86
C ILE A 245 -7.31 -4.49 -21.79
N TYR A 246 -7.36 -5.54 -20.96
CA TYR A 246 -8.59 -6.30 -20.70
C TYR A 246 -9.70 -5.40 -20.16
N LEU A 247 -9.41 -4.55 -19.17
CA LEU A 247 -10.37 -3.62 -18.59
C LEU A 247 -10.92 -2.64 -19.63
N ARG A 248 -10.07 -2.09 -20.51
CA ARG A 248 -10.56 -1.23 -21.59
C ARG A 248 -11.50 -1.94 -22.55
N ALA A 249 -11.21 -3.20 -22.87
CA ALA A 249 -12.08 -4.00 -23.72
C ALA A 249 -13.41 -4.35 -23.02
N ARG A 250 -13.40 -4.51 -21.69
CA ARG A 250 -14.56 -4.95 -20.90
C ARG A 250 -15.44 -3.82 -20.38
N LEU A 251 -14.83 -2.71 -19.96
CA LEU A 251 -15.47 -1.57 -19.28
C LEU A 251 -15.47 -0.29 -20.13
N GLY A 252 -15.01 -0.35 -21.39
CA GLY A 252 -14.89 0.82 -22.26
C GLY A 252 -16.19 1.61 -22.38
N SER A 253 -17.33 0.93 -22.54
CA SER A 253 -18.65 1.56 -22.61
C SER A 253 -19.08 2.30 -21.35
N LEU A 254 -18.55 1.91 -20.18
CA LEU A 254 -18.82 2.56 -18.89
C LEU A 254 -17.88 3.74 -18.61
N THR A 255 -16.81 3.90 -19.41
CA THR A 255 -15.74 4.88 -19.14
C THR A 255 -16.00 6.24 -19.82
N ASP A 256 -16.77 6.27 -20.91
CA ASP A 256 -17.00 7.46 -21.73
C ASP A 256 -17.88 8.54 -21.05
N SER A 257 -18.45 8.26 -19.88
CA SER A 257 -19.39 9.13 -19.16
C SER A 257 -18.77 9.91 -17.99
N VAL A 258 -17.49 9.72 -17.66
CA VAL A 258 -16.89 10.21 -16.40
C VAL A 258 -15.78 11.23 -16.65
N GLN A 259 -15.87 12.39 -16.02
CA GLN A 259 -14.79 13.39 -16.02
C GLN A 259 -13.59 12.93 -15.16
N ASP A 260 -12.41 12.85 -15.79
CA ASP A 260 -11.14 12.73 -15.07
C ASP A 260 -10.83 14.03 -14.32
N THR A 261 -10.84 13.99 -12.99
CA THR A 261 -10.23 15.08 -12.20
C THR A 261 -8.72 14.91 -12.20
N GLN A 262 -8.02 16.01 -12.47
CA GLN A 262 -6.56 16.05 -12.42
C GLN A 262 -6.09 15.85 -10.98
N ALA A 263 -5.35 14.77 -10.73
CA ALA A 263 -4.75 14.46 -9.43
C ALA A 263 -3.35 15.05 -9.24
N VAL A 264 -2.82 15.73 -10.27
CA VAL A 264 -1.48 16.31 -10.31
C VAL A 264 -1.59 17.82 -10.44
N GLY A 265 -1.02 18.54 -9.47
CA GLY A 265 -0.96 20.00 -9.44
C GLY A 265 0.48 20.51 -9.59
N ALA A 266 0.67 21.83 -9.44
CA ALA A 266 2.01 22.38 -9.39
C ALA A 266 2.74 21.94 -8.10
N PRO A 267 4.09 21.86 -8.10
CA PRO A 267 4.85 21.49 -6.93
C PRO A 267 4.47 22.31 -5.69
N PHE A 268 4.16 21.62 -4.59
CA PHE A 268 3.73 22.16 -3.29
C PHE A 268 2.40 22.90 -3.27
N GLU A 269 1.75 23.13 -4.40
CA GLU A 269 0.48 23.88 -4.46
C GLU A 269 -0.59 23.23 -3.57
N GLY A 270 -0.77 21.92 -3.71
CA GLY A 270 -1.76 21.19 -2.91
C GLY A 270 -1.44 21.17 -1.42
N PHE A 271 -0.16 21.04 -1.05
CA PHE A 271 0.25 21.07 0.35
C PHE A 271 0.06 22.45 0.96
N ILE A 272 0.39 23.52 0.23
CA ILE A 272 0.22 24.91 0.69
C ILE A 272 -1.26 25.23 0.87
N GLY A 273 -2.12 24.85 -0.09
CA GLY A 273 -3.57 25.03 0.02
C GLY A 273 -4.14 24.30 1.23
N ALA A 274 -3.77 23.02 1.41
CA ALA A 274 -4.22 22.23 2.54
C ALA A 274 -3.71 22.80 3.88
N PHE A 275 -2.45 23.24 3.95
CA PHE A 275 -1.88 23.88 5.12
C PHE A 275 -2.64 25.14 5.52
N GLN A 276 -3.01 26.00 4.56
CA GLN A 276 -3.83 27.19 4.82
C GLN A 276 -5.19 26.81 5.41
N ARG A 277 -5.81 25.73 4.93
CA ARG A 277 -7.07 25.22 5.50
C ARG A 277 -6.90 24.68 6.91
N TRP A 278 -5.85 23.90 7.18
CA TRP A 278 -5.65 23.31 8.50
C TRP A 278 -5.41 24.35 9.60
N ILE A 279 -4.79 25.47 9.26
CA ILE A 279 -4.56 26.58 10.21
C ILE A 279 -5.72 27.58 10.27
N SER A 280 -6.70 27.48 9.37
CA SER A 280 -7.90 28.31 9.39
C SER A 280 -8.78 27.92 10.58
N ALA A 281 -9.44 28.89 11.23
CA ALA A 281 -10.19 28.63 12.45
C ALA A 281 -11.52 27.88 12.18
N PRO A 282 -11.86 26.81 12.94
CA PRO A 282 -11.03 26.17 13.97
C PRO A 282 -9.89 25.33 13.38
N ILE A 283 -8.71 25.37 14.01
CA ILE A 283 -7.53 24.63 13.56
C ILE A 283 -7.80 23.12 13.55
N ASP A 284 -7.53 22.48 12.41
CA ASP A 284 -7.61 21.02 12.25
C ASP A 284 -6.27 20.38 12.65
N TYR A 285 -6.07 20.18 13.95
CA TYR A 285 -4.82 19.64 14.49
C TYR A 285 -4.45 18.25 13.92
N PRO A 286 -5.36 17.28 13.79
CA PRO A 286 -5.04 15.98 13.21
C PRO A 286 -4.46 16.08 11.79
N ASP A 287 -5.13 16.83 10.91
CA ASP A 287 -4.71 16.99 9.53
C ASP A 287 -3.38 17.78 9.43
N LEU A 288 -3.23 18.84 10.23
CA LEU A 288 -2.00 19.63 10.32
C LEU A 288 -0.79 18.78 10.76
N ILE A 289 -0.92 18.06 11.87
CA ILE A 289 0.18 17.26 12.44
C ILE A 289 0.58 16.17 11.45
N MET A 290 -0.39 15.43 10.91
CA MET A 290 -0.08 14.34 9.99
C MET A 290 0.53 14.88 8.70
N GLY A 291 -0.04 15.93 8.10
CA GLY A 291 0.48 16.54 6.89
C GLY A 291 1.95 16.97 7.03
N VAL A 292 2.27 17.65 8.13
CA VAL A 292 3.64 18.09 8.44
C VAL A 292 4.57 16.90 8.68
N VAL A 293 4.13 15.88 9.43
CA VAL A 293 4.93 14.67 9.67
C VAL A 293 5.23 13.94 8.36
N LEU A 294 4.23 13.73 7.51
CA LEU A 294 4.40 13.03 6.23
C LEU A 294 5.34 13.79 5.29
N MET A 295 5.19 15.11 5.18
CA MET A 295 6.08 15.94 4.38
C MET A 295 7.52 15.94 4.93
N THR A 296 7.66 15.97 6.27
CA THR A 296 8.97 15.86 6.92
C THR A 296 9.63 14.51 6.65
N VAL A 297 8.90 13.41 6.78
CA VAL A 297 9.38 12.06 6.46
C VAL A 297 9.80 11.97 5.00
N ALA A 298 9.00 12.51 4.07
CA ALA A 298 9.34 12.56 2.65
C ALA A 298 10.65 13.30 2.40
N PHE A 299 10.83 14.49 2.99
CA PHE A 299 12.06 15.27 2.87
C PHE A 299 13.28 14.56 3.46
N LEU A 300 13.15 14.01 4.67
CA LEU A 300 14.23 13.28 5.35
C LEU A 300 14.63 12.02 4.58
N LEU A 301 13.67 11.33 3.96
CA LEU A 301 13.91 10.18 3.11
C LEU A 301 14.66 10.56 1.83
N VAL A 302 14.25 11.64 1.16
CA VAL A 302 14.96 12.16 -0.02
C VAL A 302 16.40 12.54 0.35
N ALA A 303 16.58 13.31 1.42
CA ALA A 303 17.90 13.72 1.90
C ALA A 303 18.79 12.50 2.23
N ARG A 304 18.23 11.48 2.88
CA ARG A 304 18.95 10.24 3.20
C ARG A 304 19.28 9.43 1.94
N THR A 305 18.37 9.34 0.98
CA THR A 305 18.57 8.59 -0.26
C THR A 305 19.63 9.24 -1.14
N ILE A 306 19.69 10.58 -1.18
CA ILE A 306 20.73 11.32 -1.90
C ILE A 306 22.10 11.12 -1.22
N LYS A 307 22.16 11.23 0.11
CA LYS A 307 23.43 11.07 0.86
C LYS A 307 23.96 9.63 0.82
N THR A 308 23.06 8.65 0.94
CA THR A 308 23.37 7.22 0.98
C THR A 308 22.41 6.48 0.05
N PRO A 309 22.73 6.40 -1.26
CA PRO A 309 21.85 5.79 -2.25
C PRO A 309 21.77 4.28 -2.08
N ARG A 310 20.73 3.88 -1.35
CA ARG A 310 20.33 2.49 -1.09
C ARG A 310 19.21 2.04 -2.01
N LEU A 311 19.15 0.75 -2.26
CA LEU A 311 18.09 0.15 -3.10
C LEU A 311 16.70 0.54 -2.59
N LEU A 312 16.43 0.33 -1.30
CA LEU A 312 15.13 0.66 -0.68
C LEU A 312 14.79 2.14 -0.84
N GLY A 313 15.77 3.04 -0.65
CA GLY A 313 15.59 4.48 -0.84
C GLY A 313 15.23 4.84 -2.28
N ALA A 314 15.92 4.24 -3.26
CA ALA A 314 15.65 4.47 -4.67
C ALA A 314 14.26 3.97 -5.11
N MET A 315 13.77 2.87 -4.53
CA MET A 315 12.42 2.38 -4.80
C MET A 315 11.34 3.35 -4.26
N VAL A 316 11.58 4.03 -3.15
CA VAL A 316 10.53 4.88 -2.53
C VAL A 316 10.67 6.37 -2.81
N ILE A 317 11.81 6.84 -3.33
CA ILE A 317 12.05 8.28 -3.59
C ILE A 317 11.00 8.90 -4.53
N GLY A 318 10.47 8.11 -5.48
CA GLY A 318 9.42 8.58 -6.39
C GLY A 318 8.13 8.97 -5.66
N PHE A 319 7.79 8.33 -4.54
CA PHE A 319 6.62 8.69 -3.73
C PHE A 319 6.76 10.04 -3.05
N ALA A 320 7.97 10.47 -2.72
CA ALA A 320 8.23 11.84 -2.26
C ALA A 320 7.96 12.85 -3.39
N GLY A 321 8.28 12.48 -4.64
CA GLY A 321 7.91 13.25 -5.83
C GLY A 321 6.39 13.39 -5.98
N ILE A 322 5.63 12.29 -5.80
CA ILE A 322 4.17 12.36 -5.80
C ILE A 322 3.68 13.29 -4.68
N ALA A 323 4.21 13.15 -3.46
CA ALA A 323 3.79 13.97 -2.31
C ALA A 323 3.88 15.46 -2.61
N VAL A 324 4.93 15.89 -3.33
CA VAL A 324 5.12 17.28 -3.76
C VAL A 324 4.10 17.69 -4.84
N LEU A 325 3.68 16.79 -5.71
CA LEU A 325 2.82 17.07 -6.88
C LEU A 325 1.32 16.83 -6.62
N MET A 326 0.94 16.27 -5.47
CA MET A 326 -0.46 16.01 -5.11
C MET A 326 -1.25 17.31 -5.00
N VAL A 327 -2.46 17.30 -5.56
CA VAL A 327 -3.44 18.40 -5.45
C VAL A 327 -4.00 18.55 -4.03
N GLU A 328 -4.56 19.73 -3.74
CA GLU A 328 -5.08 20.09 -2.42
C GLU A 328 -6.08 19.06 -1.85
N PRO A 329 -7.07 18.52 -2.59
CA PRO A 329 -8.01 17.54 -2.04
C PRO A 329 -7.36 16.27 -1.48
N VAL A 330 -6.21 15.86 -2.03
CA VAL A 330 -5.47 14.68 -1.57
C VAL A 330 -4.72 14.98 -0.27
N TRP A 331 -4.24 16.22 -0.12
CA TRP A 331 -3.64 16.67 1.12
C TRP A 331 -4.66 16.96 2.20
N TYR A 332 -5.81 17.54 1.83
CA TYR A 332 -6.81 18.11 2.73
C TYR A 332 -7.11 17.25 3.96
N ARG A 333 -7.20 15.93 3.78
CA ARG A 333 -7.41 14.97 4.86
C ARG A 333 -6.21 14.06 5.06
N TYR A 334 -5.87 13.80 6.32
CA TYR A 334 -4.77 12.94 6.72
C TYR A 334 -4.96 11.51 6.21
N PHE A 335 -6.21 11.04 6.15
CA PHE A 335 -6.52 9.70 5.69
C PHE A 335 -6.22 9.54 4.20
N ASP A 336 -6.41 10.56 3.37
CA ASP A 336 -6.10 10.49 1.93
C ASP A 336 -4.59 10.58 1.70
N SER A 337 -3.94 11.58 2.29
CA SER A 337 -2.50 11.82 2.13
C SER A 337 -1.65 10.65 2.64
N SER A 338 -1.91 10.16 3.86
CA SER A 338 -1.15 9.06 4.47
C SER A 338 -1.19 7.77 3.66
N ARG A 339 -2.33 7.48 3.03
CA ARG A 339 -2.48 6.32 2.15
C ARG A 339 -1.55 6.44 0.96
N VAL A 340 -1.54 7.56 0.24
CA VAL A 340 -0.76 7.68 -1.00
C VAL A 340 0.75 7.56 -0.75
N VAL A 341 1.24 8.04 0.40
CA VAL A 341 2.66 7.96 0.77
C VAL A 341 3.01 6.78 1.67
N ALA A 342 2.11 5.81 1.86
CA ALA A 342 2.30 4.71 2.81
C ALA A 342 3.69 4.04 2.72
N PRO A 343 4.27 3.72 1.54
CA PRO A 343 5.59 3.10 1.47
C PRO A 343 6.74 3.94 2.08
N LEU A 344 6.62 5.28 2.12
CA LEU A 344 7.65 6.18 2.64
C LEU A 344 7.92 5.96 4.13
N VAL A 345 6.87 5.80 4.94
CA VAL A 345 7.00 5.74 6.41
C VAL A 345 7.76 4.47 6.83
N THR A 346 7.32 3.31 6.35
CA THR A 346 7.99 2.03 6.65
C THR A 346 9.43 2.04 6.15
N ALA A 347 9.67 2.52 4.92
CA ALA A 347 11.01 2.58 4.35
C ALA A 347 11.93 3.54 5.11
N TYR A 348 11.42 4.71 5.51
CA TYR A 348 12.19 5.68 6.28
C TYR A 348 12.64 5.11 7.61
N VAL A 349 11.77 4.43 8.36
CA VAL A 349 12.13 3.82 9.65
C VAL A 349 13.24 2.78 9.50
N LEU A 350 13.15 1.90 8.49
CA LEU A 350 14.19 0.91 8.20
C LEU A 350 15.50 1.55 7.75
N LEU A 351 15.42 2.60 6.94
CA LEU A 351 16.62 3.30 6.46
C LEU A 351 17.27 4.09 7.59
N ALA A 352 16.50 4.78 8.44
CA ALA A 352 16.96 5.69 9.49
C ALA A 352 17.50 4.99 10.73
N ALA A 353 17.20 3.70 10.91
CA ALA A 353 17.70 2.91 12.01
C ALA A 353 19.25 2.98 12.11
N PRO A 354 19.81 3.13 13.32
CA PRO A 354 21.25 3.14 13.52
C PRO A 354 21.84 1.82 13.04
N GLU A 355 22.89 1.89 12.23
CA GLU A 355 23.64 0.69 11.87
C GLU A 355 24.24 0.09 13.16
N PRO A 356 24.20 -1.24 13.32
CA PRO A 356 24.92 -1.86 14.42
C PRO A 356 26.40 -1.46 14.32
N MET A 357 27.01 -1.05 15.44
CA MET A 357 28.45 -0.76 15.50
C MET A 357 29.21 -2.00 15.03
N ARG A 358 29.69 -1.98 13.78
CA ARG A 358 30.60 -2.99 13.25
C ARG A 358 31.99 -2.61 13.72
N GLY A 359 32.64 -3.52 14.46
CA GLY A 359 34.03 -3.35 14.86
C GLY A 359 34.93 -3.10 13.65
N ASP A 360 35.90 -2.20 13.82
CA ASP A 360 36.81 -1.69 12.79
C ASP A 360 37.35 -2.79 11.87
N GLY A 361 36.83 -2.87 10.65
CA GLY A 361 37.16 -3.92 9.71
C GLY A 361 36.82 -3.59 8.26
N GLY A 362 37.51 -2.60 7.68
CA GLY A 362 37.64 -2.38 6.22
C GLY A 362 36.35 -2.12 5.40
N PRO A 363 36.47 -1.64 4.15
CA PRO A 363 35.32 -1.47 3.26
C PRO A 363 34.95 -2.82 2.64
N GLU A 364 34.13 -3.61 3.34
CA GLU A 364 33.47 -4.78 2.75
C GLU A 364 32.29 -4.34 1.88
N THR A 365 32.16 -4.98 0.72
CA THR A 365 31.03 -4.85 -0.22
C THR A 365 29.71 -4.88 0.55
N THR A 366 28.90 -3.84 0.38
CA THR A 366 27.62 -3.79 1.10
C THR A 366 26.75 -4.95 0.62
N THR A 367 25.87 -5.49 1.46
CA THR A 367 24.90 -6.52 1.04
C THR A 367 24.12 -6.08 -0.22
N GLU A 368 23.95 -4.76 -0.41
CA GLU A 368 23.39 -4.14 -1.61
C GLU A 368 24.26 -4.27 -2.87
N ASP A 369 25.59 -4.23 -2.75
CA ASP A 369 26.52 -4.48 -3.86
C ASP A 369 26.45 -5.94 -4.34
N LEU A 370 26.11 -6.85 -3.42
CA LEU A 370 25.93 -8.29 -3.66
C LEU A 370 24.53 -8.65 -4.18
N ILE A 371 23.47 -7.98 -3.72
CA ILE A 371 22.12 -8.09 -4.30
C ILE A 371 22.17 -7.67 -5.78
N ALA A 372 22.95 -6.64 -6.08
CA ALA A 372 23.14 -6.11 -7.42
C ALA A 372 23.93 -7.05 -8.38
N GLU A 373 24.63 -8.09 -7.87
CA GLU A 373 25.32 -9.08 -8.71
C GLU A 373 24.38 -10.12 -9.33
N GLU A 374 23.22 -10.40 -8.73
CA GLU A 374 22.37 -11.54 -9.08
C GLU A 374 20.98 -11.16 -9.64
N VAL A 375 20.70 -9.87 -9.87
CA VAL A 375 19.51 -9.43 -10.64
C VAL A 375 19.66 -9.74 -12.15
N LEU A 376 20.66 -10.54 -12.52
CA LEU A 376 20.98 -11.00 -13.87
C LEU A 376 19.91 -11.95 -14.44
#